data_AF-A0A450U933-F1
#
_entry.id   AF-A0A450U933-F1
#
_cell.length_a   1.000
_cell.length_b   1.000
_cell.length_c   1.000
_cell.angle_alpha   90.00
_cell.angle_beta   90.00
_cell.angle_gamma   90.00
#
_symmetry.space_group_name_H-M   'P 1'
#
loop_
_entity.id
_entity.type
_entity.pdbx_description
1 polymer ?
#
loop_
_entity_poly.entity_id
_entity_poly.type
_entity_poly.pdbx_seq_one_letter_code
_entity_poly.pdbx_strand_id
1 'polypeptide(L)'
;MEKPFFEKQNFTLYQANCLTLLKAFPKDSVDMIFADPPYFLSSGSFTCQSGRMVDVKKADWDLSNGVAENFDFHLSWIGACKRILKPNGTIWISGTYHSIYQCGYALQRLGFHILNDIAWFKPNAAPNLSCRYFTASHETLIWARKDKDAKHLFHYKAMKNGEFKGDQLKKPDSQMRSVWSIGTPKAEEKRFGKHPTQKPLALLERIILASTNPEDTILDPFTGSSTTGLAACANGRRFIGIDVEEPYLALSQKRFQEWEKGSRSEGSEVETTKGIARFEATQRLQGIIGKDLREIAEQKGITVFKNGKLNKGWAGLTLEKALGIENSREQASDGDSWELKLVPLVKKDGVYRVKETMAITMINPDDVLVTPFEKSHLFAKMKKMIICARERVDDRESSSKLLYVNSFDIGSTNHWGQVREDYELVRNTIETKGFDALTGRMGKFIQPRTKGSGHGSKTRAFYARASFVEMILGMND
;
A
#
# COMPACT_ATOMS: atom_id res chain seq x y z
N MET A 1 4.00 -18.94 25.25
CA MET A 1 3.77 -17.61 24.64
C MET A 1 2.48 -17.07 25.25
N GLU A 2 2.42 -15.81 25.65
CA GLU A 2 1.18 -15.20 26.17
C GLU A 2 0.06 -15.32 25.11
N LYS A 3 -1.18 -15.49 25.57
CA LYS A 3 -2.34 -15.55 24.68
C LYS A 3 -2.63 -14.15 24.13
N PRO A 4 -2.84 -13.98 22.81
CA PRO A 4 -3.19 -12.66 22.27
C PRO A 4 -4.53 -12.19 22.82
N PHE A 5 -4.63 -10.88 23.06
CA PHE A 5 -5.89 -10.21 23.40
C PHE A 5 -6.87 -10.30 22.23
N PHE A 6 -6.35 -10.10 21.01
CA PHE A 6 -7.10 -10.24 19.77
C PHE A 6 -6.17 -10.71 18.66
N GLU A 7 -6.61 -11.68 17.87
CA GLU A 7 -5.87 -12.17 16.70
C GLU A 7 -6.85 -12.44 15.58
N LYS A 8 -6.59 -11.84 14.41
CA LYS A 8 -7.36 -12.11 13.19
C LYS A 8 -6.53 -11.80 11.96
N GLN A 9 -6.43 -12.78 11.06
CA GLN A 9 -5.65 -12.67 9.82
C GLN A 9 -4.21 -12.20 10.09
N ASN A 10 -3.85 -11.03 9.57
CA ASN A 10 -2.53 -10.41 9.67
C ASN A 10 -2.44 -9.39 10.83
N PHE A 11 -3.39 -9.37 11.76
CA PHE A 11 -3.50 -8.38 12.83
C PHE A 11 -3.57 -9.05 14.21
N THR A 12 -2.54 -8.86 15.02
CA THR A 12 -2.42 -9.44 16.36
C THR A 12 -2.22 -8.34 17.40
N LEU A 13 -2.93 -8.42 18.52
CA LEU A 13 -2.82 -7.53 19.67
C LEU A 13 -2.52 -8.32 20.94
N TYR A 14 -1.61 -7.79 21.76
CA TYR A 14 -1.30 -8.30 23.08
C TYR A 14 -1.55 -7.25 24.15
N GLN A 15 -2.23 -7.66 25.22
CA GLN A 15 -2.36 -6.87 26.44
C GLN A 15 -1.22 -7.25 27.38
N ALA A 16 -0.13 -6.48 27.35
CA ALA A 16 1.06 -6.79 28.11
C ALA A 16 1.96 -5.58 28.29
N ASN A 17 2.83 -5.63 29.32
CA ASN A 17 3.98 -4.76 29.36
C ASN A 17 4.95 -5.14 28.23
N CYS A 18 5.28 -4.20 27.36
CA CYS A 18 6.13 -4.46 26.20
C CYS A 18 7.51 -5.01 26.57
N LEU A 19 8.16 -4.54 27.65
CA LEU A 19 9.46 -5.06 28.08
C LEU A 19 9.41 -6.52 28.51
N THR A 20 8.28 -6.96 29.08
CA THR A 20 8.08 -8.36 29.47
C THR A 20 7.83 -9.22 28.23
N LEU A 21 6.84 -8.85 27.42
CA LEU A 21 6.42 -9.64 26.27
C LEU A 21 7.52 -9.71 25.20
N LEU A 22 8.23 -8.61 24.94
CA LEU A 22 9.31 -8.57 23.96
C LEU A 22 10.43 -9.54 24.29
N LYS A 23 10.62 -10.01 25.52
CA LYS A 23 11.62 -11.06 25.86
C LYS A 23 11.25 -12.41 25.26
N ALA A 24 9.96 -12.71 25.12
CA ALA A 24 9.48 -13.97 24.57
C ALA A 24 9.60 -14.07 23.04
N PHE A 25 9.81 -12.93 22.36
CA PHE A 25 9.95 -12.90 20.90
C PHE A 25 11.27 -13.56 20.46
N PRO A 26 11.28 -14.31 19.35
CA PRO A 26 12.53 -14.77 18.74
C PRO A 26 13.43 -13.59 18.36
N LYS A 27 14.74 -13.83 18.30
CA LYS A 27 15.66 -12.86 17.68
C LYS A 27 15.32 -12.74 16.19
N ASP A 28 15.59 -11.57 15.62
CA ASP A 28 15.47 -11.32 14.17
C ASP A 28 14.10 -11.74 13.57
N SER A 29 13.01 -11.46 14.28
CA SER A 29 11.65 -11.88 13.93
C SER A 29 10.79 -10.79 13.27
N VAL A 30 11.15 -9.51 13.40
CA VAL A 30 10.36 -8.38 12.86
C VAL A 30 11.14 -7.55 11.84
N ASP A 31 10.46 -7.05 10.81
CA ASP A 31 11.06 -6.31 9.69
C ASP A 31 11.10 -4.80 9.97
N MET A 32 10.04 -4.27 10.57
CA MET A 32 9.93 -2.86 10.94
C MET A 32 9.32 -2.72 12.33
N ILE A 33 9.82 -1.75 13.10
CA ILE A 33 9.22 -1.31 14.35
C ILE A 33 8.80 0.14 14.19
N PHE A 34 7.55 0.47 14.53
CA PHE A 34 7.11 1.84 14.76
C PHE A 34 6.83 2.00 16.25
N ALA A 35 7.31 3.07 16.87
CA ALA A 35 7.08 3.33 18.29
C ALA A 35 6.66 4.78 18.51
N ASP A 36 5.54 4.96 19.21
CA ASP A 36 5.07 6.24 19.76
C ASP A 36 5.07 6.16 21.29
N PRO A 37 6.25 6.19 21.94
CA PRO A 37 6.37 5.97 23.37
C PRO A 37 5.70 7.10 24.19
N PRO A 38 5.45 6.89 25.50
CA PRO A 38 5.06 7.95 26.40
C PRO A 38 5.99 9.18 26.34
N TYR A 39 5.41 10.37 26.49
CA TYR A 39 6.13 11.65 26.41
C TYR A 39 6.43 12.23 27.80
N PHE A 40 5.90 11.62 28.86
CA PHE A 40 6.02 12.01 30.26
C PHE A 40 5.49 13.43 30.54
N LEU A 41 4.36 13.79 29.93
CA LEU A 41 3.79 15.14 29.96
C LEU A 41 2.72 15.36 31.04
N SER A 42 2.29 14.31 31.74
CA SER A 42 1.23 14.40 32.76
C SER A 42 1.68 15.10 34.06
N SER A 43 2.94 15.52 34.18
CA SER A 43 3.46 16.30 35.31
C SER A 43 3.28 17.82 35.11
N GLY A 44 2.02 18.29 35.13
CA GLY A 44 1.70 19.73 35.32
C GLY A 44 1.70 20.63 34.07
N SER A 45 1.54 20.07 32.87
CA SER A 45 1.42 20.87 31.62
C SER A 45 -0.02 21.26 31.30
N PHE A 46 -0.25 22.27 30.44
CA PHE A 46 -1.59 22.72 30.00
C PHE A 46 -1.75 22.62 28.47
N THR A 47 -2.97 22.37 27.97
CA THR A 47 -3.31 22.33 26.53
C THR A 47 -4.60 23.12 26.22
N CYS A 48 -4.88 23.34 24.94
CA CYS A 48 -6.08 24.02 24.46
C CYS A 48 -7.11 22.99 23.98
N GLN A 49 -8.30 22.98 24.57
CA GLN A 49 -9.47 22.26 24.05
C GLN A 49 -10.63 23.24 23.89
N SER A 50 -11.17 23.33 22.67
CA SER A 50 -12.29 24.22 22.33
C SER A 50 -12.06 25.68 22.74
N GLY A 51 -10.82 26.17 22.60
CA GLY A 51 -10.44 27.54 22.96
C GLY A 51 -10.22 27.78 24.46
N ARG A 52 -10.30 26.75 25.30
CA ARG A 52 -10.08 26.84 26.76
C ARG A 52 -8.81 26.11 27.18
N MET A 53 -8.14 26.65 28.19
CA MET A 53 -6.98 26.03 28.84
C MET A 53 -7.45 24.86 29.72
N VAL A 54 -6.86 23.69 29.53
CA VAL A 54 -7.15 22.46 30.29
C VAL A 54 -5.84 21.77 30.68
N ASP A 55 -5.79 21.13 31.85
CA ASP A 55 -4.62 20.36 32.28
C ASP A 55 -4.31 19.20 31.32
N VAL A 56 -3.03 19.00 31.04
CA VAL A 56 -2.52 17.83 30.33
C VAL A 56 -2.39 16.72 31.36
N LYS A 57 -3.49 16.01 31.63
CA LYS A 57 -3.43 14.68 32.25
C LYS A 57 -3.79 13.67 31.17
N LYS A 58 -2.78 13.17 30.45
CA LYS A 58 -3.00 12.28 29.29
C LYS A 58 -3.34 10.87 29.74
N ALA A 59 -2.62 10.36 30.75
CA ALA A 59 -2.86 9.12 31.48
C ALA A 59 -1.79 8.96 32.59
N ASP A 60 -1.98 8.01 33.51
CA ASP A 60 -1.02 7.73 34.59
C ASP A 60 0.30 7.11 34.06
N TRP A 61 0.28 6.45 32.89
CA TRP A 61 1.49 5.96 32.20
C TRP A 61 2.38 7.07 31.62
N ASP A 62 1.92 8.33 31.63
CA ASP A 62 2.62 9.51 31.07
C ASP A 62 3.19 10.42 32.18
N LEU A 63 3.41 9.90 33.39
CA LEU A 63 4.05 10.61 34.53
C LEU A 63 5.59 10.48 34.47
N SER A 64 6.31 11.59 34.63
CA SER A 64 7.78 11.61 34.69
C SER A 64 8.27 11.20 36.08
N ASN A 65 9.27 10.31 36.14
CA ASN A 65 9.97 9.95 37.39
C ASN A 65 11.36 10.59 37.52
N GLY A 66 11.77 11.40 36.55
CA GLY A 66 13.11 12.00 36.47
C GLY A 66 13.77 11.75 35.12
N VAL A 67 14.75 12.59 34.76
CA VAL A 67 15.42 12.51 33.44
C VAL A 67 16.18 11.20 33.27
N ALA A 68 16.83 10.71 34.32
CA ALA A 68 17.60 9.47 34.29
C ALA A 68 16.69 8.25 34.10
N GLU A 69 15.61 8.18 34.88
CA GLU A 69 14.62 7.10 34.84
C GLU A 69 13.90 7.05 33.49
N ASN A 70 13.56 8.21 32.93
CA ASN A 70 12.96 8.30 31.59
C ASN A 70 13.93 7.80 30.51
N PHE A 71 15.22 8.14 30.63
CA PHE A 71 16.24 7.67 29.71
C PHE A 71 16.45 6.15 29.83
N ASP A 72 16.50 5.62 31.05
CA ASP A 72 16.65 4.18 31.30
C ASP A 72 15.46 3.38 30.75
N PHE A 73 14.25 3.93 30.84
CA PHE A 73 13.08 3.39 30.17
C PHE A 73 13.28 3.34 28.64
N HIS A 74 13.68 4.45 28.03
CA HIS A 74 13.96 4.50 26.58
C HIS A 74 15.05 3.51 26.15
N LEU A 75 16.14 3.43 26.91
CA LEU A 75 17.23 2.50 26.67
C LEU A 75 16.75 1.04 26.74
N SER A 76 15.89 0.72 27.70
CA SER A 76 15.39 -0.65 27.92
C SER A 76 14.53 -1.15 26.75
N TRP A 77 13.52 -0.38 26.32
CA TRP A 77 12.61 -0.87 25.28
C TRP A 77 13.26 -0.81 23.89
N ILE A 78 14.09 0.21 23.61
CA ILE A 78 14.83 0.28 22.34
C ILE A 78 15.82 -0.89 22.26
N GLY A 79 16.45 -1.28 23.37
CA GLY A 79 17.33 -2.45 23.45
C GLY A 79 16.58 -3.76 23.17
N ALA A 80 15.39 -3.92 23.77
CA ALA A 80 14.52 -5.06 23.50
C ALA A 80 14.09 -5.13 22.02
N CYS A 81 13.73 -4.00 21.43
CA CYS A 81 13.42 -3.86 20.01
C CYS A 81 14.62 -4.23 19.11
N LYS A 82 15.83 -3.78 19.43
CA LYS A 82 17.05 -4.11 18.66
C LYS A 82 17.27 -5.62 18.54
N ARG A 83 17.03 -6.36 19.63
CA ARG A 83 17.22 -7.82 19.68
C ARG A 83 16.31 -8.56 18.68
N ILE A 84 15.07 -8.11 18.54
CA ILE A 84 14.05 -8.81 17.74
C ILE A 84 13.98 -8.29 16.30
N LEU A 85 14.49 -7.08 16.03
CA LEU A 85 14.54 -6.51 14.69
C LEU A 85 15.50 -7.34 13.83
N LYS A 86 15.11 -7.69 12.60
CA LYS A 86 15.98 -8.42 11.64
C LYS A 86 17.26 -7.64 11.31
N PRO A 87 18.33 -8.30 10.81
CA PRO A 87 19.58 -7.62 10.45
C PRO A 87 19.41 -6.43 9.51
N ASN A 88 18.48 -6.50 8.56
CA ASN A 88 18.18 -5.42 7.61
C ASN A 88 16.91 -4.62 7.98
N GLY A 89 16.39 -4.83 9.19
CA GLY A 89 15.19 -4.17 9.66
C GLY A 89 15.42 -2.73 10.08
N THR A 90 14.33 -2.00 10.25
CA THR A 90 14.36 -0.58 10.64
C THR A 90 13.43 -0.25 11.78
N ILE A 91 13.77 0.80 12.52
CA ILE A 91 12.93 1.37 13.57
C ILE A 91 12.59 2.82 13.25
N TRP A 92 11.32 3.17 13.51
CA TRP A 92 10.78 4.52 13.48
C TRP A 92 10.31 4.90 14.88
N ILE A 93 10.78 6.02 15.42
CA ILE A 93 10.34 6.53 16.73
C ILE A 93 9.73 7.92 16.55
N SER A 94 8.49 8.10 16.99
CA SER A 94 7.83 9.41 17.05
C SER A 94 8.05 10.06 18.42
N GLY A 95 8.17 11.38 18.44
CA GLY A 95 8.26 12.12 19.68
C GLY A 95 8.11 13.62 19.51
N THR A 96 7.90 14.29 20.64
CA THR A 96 8.09 15.74 20.75
C THR A 96 9.46 16.03 21.38
N TYR A 97 9.86 17.30 21.42
CA TYR A 97 11.12 17.71 22.07
C TYR A 97 11.27 17.24 23.53
N HIS A 98 10.19 16.85 24.21
CA HIS A 98 10.23 16.32 25.58
C HIS A 98 10.88 14.93 25.69
N SER A 99 10.72 14.08 24.66
CA SER A 99 11.17 12.68 24.68
C SER A 99 12.12 12.32 23.54
N ILE A 100 12.01 12.98 22.39
CA ILE A 100 12.68 12.53 21.16
C ILE A 100 14.21 12.61 21.24
N TYR A 101 14.77 13.58 21.97
CA TYR A 101 16.22 13.68 22.17
C TYR A 101 16.78 12.52 22.99
N GLN A 102 16.06 12.10 24.03
CA GLN A 102 16.44 10.92 24.83
C GLN A 102 16.34 9.65 23.99
N CYS A 103 15.28 9.50 23.20
CA CYS A 103 15.12 8.38 22.27
C CYS A 103 16.26 8.34 21.23
N GLY A 104 16.62 9.48 20.64
CA GLY A 104 17.72 9.59 19.68
C GLY A 104 19.07 9.22 20.30
N TYR A 105 19.34 9.68 21.52
CA TYR A 105 20.57 9.32 22.23
C TYR A 105 20.59 7.83 22.62
N ALA A 106 19.47 7.27 23.04
CA ALA A 106 19.35 5.83 23.35
C ALA A 106 19.59 4.96 22.11
N LEU A 107 19.03 5.33 20.95
CA LEU A 107 19.32 4.67 19.67
C LEU A 107 20.83 4.63 19.39
N GLN A 108 21.51 5.77 19.52
CA GLN A 108 22.96 5.85 19.30
C GLN A 108 23.75 5.01 20.31
N ARG A 109 23.39 5.07 21.60
CA ARG A 109 24.04 4.27 22.66
C ARG A 109 23.91 2.77 22.44
N LEU A 110 22.81 2.34 21.83
CA LEU A 110 22.56 0.94 21.47
C LEU A 110 23.13 0.57 20.08
N GLY A 111 23.81 1.48 19.41
CA GLY A 111 24.49 1.24 18.14
C GLY A 111 23.58 1.19 16.92
N PHE A 112 22.36 1.74 17.00
CA PHE A 112 21.58 2.02 15.79
C PHE A 112 22.26 3.12 14.97
N HIS A 113 22.02 3.11 13.66
CA HIS A 113 22.42 4.21 12.79
C HIS A 113 21.19 4.98 12.31
N ILE A 114 21.08 6.22 12.78
CA ILE A 114 20.02 7.14 12.36
C ILE A 114 20.25 7.52 10.90
N LEU A 115 19.21 7.34 10.08
CA LEU A 115 19.19 7.65 8.65
C LEU A 115 18.68 9.06 8.42
N ASN A 116 17.55 9.40 9.04
CA ASN A 116 16.95 10.73 8.99
C ASN A 116 16.18 11.02 10.28
N ASP A 117 16.21 12.28 10.70
CA ASP A 117 15.12 12.89 11.43
C ASP A 117 14.12 13.49 10.42
N ILE A 118 12.83 13.37 10.73
CA ILE A 118 11.75 13.87 9.88
C ILE A 118 10.84 14.75 10.73
N ALA A 119 10.63 15.97 10.27
CA ALA A 119 9.67 16.88 10.88
C ALA A 119 8.26 16.59 10.30
N TRP A 120 7.40 15.98 11.10
CA TRP A 120 5.98 15.93 10.81
C TRP A 120 5.35 17.27 11.15
N PHE A 121 5.23 18.13 10.14
CA PHE A 121 4.55 19.42 10.23
C PHE A 121 3.03 19.23 10.20
N LYS A 122 2.34 19.93 11.11
CA LYS A 122 0.88 19.90 11.29
C LYS A 122 0.28 21.24 10.87
N PRO A 123 -0.23 21.39 9.64
CA PRO A 123 -0.83 22.64 9.17
C PRO A 123 -2.02 23.12 10.01
N ASN A 124 -2.69 22.19 10.69
CA ASN A 124 -3.84 22.41 11.56
C ASN A 124 -3.51 22.23 13.06
N ALA A 125 -2.29 22.59 13.47
CA ALA A 125 -1.90 22.57 14.88
C ALA A 125 -2.76 23.52 15.71
N ALA A 126 -3.11 23.10 16.93
CA ALA A 126 -3.82 23.97 17.87
C ALA A 126 -2.94 25.16 18.27
N PRO A 127 -3.50 26.39 18.39
CA PRO A 127 -2.73 27.56 18.76
C PRO A 127 -2.22 27.47 20.21
N ASN A 128 -1.07 28.08 20.46
CA ASN A 128 -0.55 28.25 21.81
C ASN A 128 -1.30 29.39 22.53
N LEU A 129 -2.04 29.04 23.58
CA LEU A 129 -2.82 30.03 24.36
C LEU A 129 -1.98 30.78 25.41
N SER A 130 -0.79 30.29 25.76
CA SER A 130 0.04 30.95 26.77
C SER A 130 0.74 32.21 26.25
N CYS A 131 0.91 32.31 24.92
CA CYS A 131 1.65 33.37 24.24
C CYS A 131 3.11 33.58 24.73
N ARG A 132 3.68 32.61 25.45
CA ARG A 132 5.04 32.69 26.01
C ARG A 132 6.11 32.04 25.14
N TYR A 133 5.70 31.21 24.18
CA TYR A 133 6.59 30.45 23.30
C TYR A 133 5.84 30.04 22.02
N PHE A 134 6.58 29.56 21.02
CA PHE A 134 6.02 29.18 19.72
C PHE A 134 4.97 28.08 19.82
N THR A 135 4.06 28.05 18.84
CA THR A 135 3.08 26.95 18.70
C THR A 135 3.80 25.64 18.38
N ALA A 136 3.50 24.59 19.14
CA ALA A 136 3.97 23.24 18.87
C ALA A 136 3.29 22.67 17.62
N SER A 137 3.81 23.04 16.45
CA SER A 137 3.24 22.73 15.13
C SER A 137 3.88 21.53 14.43
N HIS A 138 4.80 20.83 15.10
CA HIS A 138 5.39 19.61 14.55
C HIS A 138 5.69 18.57 15.64
N GLU A 139 5.86 17.33 15.19
CA GLU A 139 6.52 16.25 15.92
C GLU A 139 7.74 15.78 15.10
N THR A 140 8.68 15.12 15.75
CA THR A 140 9.87 14.56 15.12
C THR A 140 9.74 13.04 15.03
N LEU A 141 10.01 12.49 13.87
CA LEU A 141 10.20 11.06 13.66
C LEU A 141 11.70 10.79 13.47
N ILE A 142 12.26 9.82 14.18
CA ILE A 142 13.61 9.31 13.93
C ILE A 142 13.50 7.99 13.18
N TRP A 143 14.13 7.91 12.01
CA TRP A 143 14.29 6.68 11.24
C TRP A 143 15.70 6.14 11.40
N ALA A 144 15.83 4.89 11.85
CA ALA A 144 17.14 4.27 12.05
C ALA A 144 17.19 2.82 11.57
N ARG A 145 18.34 2.42 11.04
CA ARG A 145 18.65 1.01 10.74
C ARG A 145 19.34 0.35 11.94
N LYS A 146 19.14 -0.97 12.07
CA LYS A 146 19.58 -1.77 13.22
C LYS A 146 21.05 -1.55 13.62
N ASP A 147 21.94 -1.58 12.64
CA ASP A 147 23.39 -1.44 12.82
C ASP A 147 24.01 -0.51 11.76
N LYS A 148 25.21 0.01 12.03
CA LYS A 148 25.92 0.95 11.13
C LYS A 148 26.14 0.41 9.72
N ASP A 149 26.47 -0.87 9.59
CA ASP A 149 26.78 -1.49 8.30
C ASP A 149 25.60 -2.30 7.74
N ALA A 150 24.45 -2.30 8.43
CA ALA A 150 23.25 -2.97 7.96
C ALA A 150 22.72 -2.34 6.68
N LYS A 151 22.23 -3.17 5.76
CA LYS A 151 21.38 -2.67 4.66
C LYS A 151 20.03 -2.27 5.24
N HIS A 152 19.38 -1.30 4.62
CA HIS A 152 18.02 -0.93 4.95
C HIS A 152 17.19 -0.84 3.67
N LEU A 153 15.90 -1.09 3.80
CA LEU A 153 14.96 -0.94 2.70
C LEU A 153 14.50 0.52 2.61
N PHE A 154 14.61 1.10 1.43
CA PHE A 154 14.01 2.38 1.11
C PHE A 154 13.41 2.36 -0.28
N HIS A 155 12.09 2.47 -0.39
CA HIS A 155 11.40 2.56 -1.67
C HIS A 155 11.51 3.98 -2.25
N TYR A 156 12.74 4.39 -2.59
CA TYR A 156 13.04 5.74 -3.10
C TYR A 156 12.12 6.16 -4.25
N LYS A 157 11.89 5.27 -5.22
CA LYS A 157 11.02 5.56 -6.36
C LYS A 157 9.56 5.78 -5.94
N ALA A 158 9.06 5.02 -4.98
CA ALA A 158 7.71 5.21 -4.44
C ALA A 158 7.61 6.55 -3.69
N MET A 159 8.63 6.92 -2.92
CA MET A 159 8.65 8.20 -2.21
C MET A 159 8.83 9.41 -3.13
N LYS A 160 9.59 9.25 -4.22
CA LYS A 160 9.80 10.30 -5.24
C LYS A 160 8.55 10.51 -6.09
N ASN A 161 7.95 9.43 -6.58
CA ASN A 161 6.88 9.50 -7.58
C ASN A 161 5.48 9.37 -6.97
N GLY A 162 5.38 9.01 -5.68
CA GLY A 162 4.11 8.83 -4.99
C GLY A 162 3.36 10.14 -4.79
N GLU A 163 2.04 10.05 -4.89
CA GLU A 163 1.12 11.13 -4.57
C GLU A 163 0.74 11.11 -3.10
N PHE A 164 1.21 12.11 -2.35
CA PHE A 164 0.89 12.23 -0.93
C PHE A 164 -0.13 13.35 -0.74
N LYS A 165 -1.40 13.06 -1.07
CA LYS A 165 -2.49 14.04 -1.04
C LYS A 165 -2.60 14.71 0.33
N GLY A 166 -2.68 16.04 0.32
CA GLY A 166 -2.69 16.87 1.52
C GLY A 166 -1.30 17.30 2.02
N ASP A 167 -0.22 16.72 1.48
CA ASP A 167 1.13 17.20 1.74
C ASP A 167 1.51 18.36 0.83
N GLN A 168 1.31 19.56 1.36
CA GLN A 168 1.58 20.82 0.65
C GLN A 168 3.07 21.04 0.34
N LEU A 169 3.98 20.28 0.97
CA LEU A 169 5.42 20.41 0.78
C LEU A 169 5.97 19.40 -0.23
N LYS A 170 5.23 18.32 -0.54
CA LYS A 170 5.62 17.33 -1.55
C LYS A 170 5.39 17.90 -2.95
N LYS A 171 6.50 18.10 -3.68
CA LYS A 171 6.44 18.45 -5.12
C LYS A 171 6.31 17.20 -5.99
N PRO A 172 5.49 17.22 -7.07
CA PRO A 172 5.45 16.13 -8.05
C PRO A 172 6.84 15.79 -8.61
N ASP A 173 7.08 14.51 -8.87
CA ASP A 173 8.32 13.94 -9.46
C ASP A 173 9.65 14.30 -8.75
N SER A 174 9.56 14.90 -7.57
CA SER A 174 10.70 15.33 -6.77
C SER A 174 10.91 14.39 -5.60
N GLN A 175 12.17 14.23 -5.19
CA GLN A 175 12.52 13.42 -4.03
C GLN A 175 11.73 13.87 -2.78
N MET A 176 11.25 12.90 -2.00
CA MET A 176 10.62 13.15 -0.71
C MET A 176 11.64 13.81 0.24
N ARG A 177 11.23 14.93 0.84
CA ARG A 177 12.06 15.67 1.80
C ARG A 177 11.79 15.19 3.22
N SER A 178 12.63 15.61 4.16
CA SER A 178 12.50 15.32 5.60
C SER A 178 11.48 16.19 6.34
N VAL A 179 10.70 17.02 5.64
CA VAL A 179 9.60 17.78 6.23
C VAL A 179 8.31 17.35 5.56
N TRP A 180 7.40 16.77 6.34
CA TRP A 180 6.16 16.16 5.87
C TRP A 180 4.97 16.97 6.37
N SER A 181 4.20 17.55 5.46
CA SER A 181 2.98 18.29 5.82
C SER A 181 1.82 17.30 5.89
N ILE A 182 1.39 16.95 7.10
CA ILE A 182 0.28 16.01 7.32
C ILE A 182 -0.58 16.56 8.45
N GLY A 183 -1.89 16.67 8.22
CA GLY A 183 -2.82 17.14 9.25
C GLY A 183 -2.91 16.19 10.46
N THR A 184 -3.38 16.71 11.59
CA THR A 184 -3.80 15.87 12.72
C THR A 184 -4.96 14.93 12.33
N PRO A 185 -5.18 13.80 13.04
CA PRO A 185 -6.18 12.82 12.63
C PRO A 185 -7.57 13.44 12.54
N LYS A 186 -8.26 13.15 11.43
CA LYS A 186 -9.59 13.70 11.11
C LYS A 186 -10.66 13.13 12.03
N ALA A 187 -11.84 13.73 12.02
CA ALA A 187 -12.98 13.26 12.80
C ALA A 187 -13.38 11.82 12.45
N GLU A 188 -13.35 11.47 11.16
CA GLU A 188 -13.61 10.13 10.64
C GLU A 188 -12.67 9.07 11.26
N GLU A 189 -11.39 9.41 11.43
CA GLU A 189 -10.40 8.51 12.04
C GLU A 189 -10.64 8.27 13.54
N LYS A 190 -11.49 9.07 14.18
CA LYS A 190 -11.81 9.03 15.62
C LYS A 190 -13.23 8.53 15.92
N ARG A 191 -13.95 8.04 14.91
CA ARG A 191 -15.37 7.64 14.99
C ARG A 191 -15.69 6.64 16.12
N PHE A 192 -14.74 5.77 16.48
CA PHE A 192 -14.94 4.70 17.46
C PHE A 192 -14.50 5.05 18.89
N GLY A 193 -13.96 6.25 19.10
CA GLY A 193 -13.37 6.66 20.37
C GLY A 193 -12.09 7.46 20.16
N LYS A 194 -11.72 8.24 21.18
CA LYS A 194 -10.56 9.14 21.13
C LYS A 194 -9.41 8.57 21.96
N HIS A 195 -8.33 8.16 21.31
CA HIS A 195 -7.03 8.07 21.98
C HIS A 195 -6.40 9.48 22.02
N PRO A 196 -5.86 9.95 23.15
CA PRO A 196 -5.39 11.34 23.31
C PRO A 196 -4.29 11.72 22.30
N THR A 197 -3.47 10.75 21.90
CA THR A 197 -2.31 10.94 21.01
C THR A 197 -2.39 10.14 19.72
N GLN A 198 -3.59 9.77 19.25
CA GLN A 198 -3.74 9.03 17.99
C GLN A 198 -2.97 9.71 16.85
N LYS A 199 -2.15 8.93 16.13
CA LYS A 199 -1.43 9.37 14.93
C LYS A 199 -2.32 9.23 13.68
N PRO A 200 -2.17 10.10 12.67
CA PRO A 200 -3.01 10.08 11.46
C PRO A 200 -2.59 8.96 10.52
N LEU A 201 -3.57 8.29 9.90
CA LEU A 201 -3.33 7.13 9.03
C LEU A 201 -2.29 7.40 7.93
N ALA A 202 -2.40 8.55 7.27
CA ALA A 202 -1.49 8.96 6.18
C ALA A 202 -0.01 9.04 6.59
N LEU A 203 0.28 9.32 7.87
CA LEU A 203 1.65 9.33 8.39
C LEU A 203 2.22 7.91 8.46
N LEU A 204 1.44 6.98 9.03
CA LEU A 204 1.85 5.58 9.18
C LEU A 204 1.95 4.89 7.82
N GLU A 205 0.98 5.13 6.93
CA GLU A 205 1.03 4.61 5.56
C GLU A 205 2.31 5.02 4.83
N ARG A 206 2.71 6.30 4.93
CA ARG A 206 3.94 6.78 4.33
C ARG A 206 5.18 6.09 4.91
N ILE A 207 5.25 5.94 6.23
CA ILE A 207 6.36 5.25 6.91
C ILE A 207 6.48 3.80 6.43
N ILE A 208 5.34 3.09 6.38
CA ILE A 208 5.27 1.68 5.98
C ILE A 208 5.66 1.51 4.52
N LEU A 209 5.08 2.32 3.61
CA LEU A 209 5.40 2.28 2.19
C LEU A 209 6.84 2.71 1.88
N ALA A 210 7.46 3.55 2.71
CA ALA A 210 8.85 3.94 2.53
C ALA A 210 9.82 2.79 2.80
N SER A 211 9.50 1.92 3.77
CA SER A 211 10.51 1.08 4.42
C SER A 211 10.15 -0.40 4.62
N THR A 212 9.05 -0.88 4.01
CA THR A 212 8.63 -2.30 4.07
C THR A 212 8.16 -2.83 2.72
N ASN A 213 8.24 -4.14 2.51
CA ASN A 213 7.58 -4.88 1.45
C ASN A 213 6.26 -5.50 1.94
N PRO A 214 5.35 -5.91 1.03
CA PRO A 214 4.23 -6.78 1.41
C PRO A 214 4.71 -8.02 2.17
N GLU A 215 3.87 -8.55 3.06
CA GLU A 215 4.14 -9.67 3.98
C GLU A 215 5.19 -9.41 5.08
N ASP A 216 5.89 -8.27 5.07
CA ASP A 216 6.76 -7.87 6.18
C ASP A 216 5.97 -7.79 7.48
N THR A 217 6.64 -8.12 8.59
CA THR A 217 6.06 -8.06 9.95
C THR A 217 6.43 -6.75 10.62
N ILE A 218 5.40 -5.99 10.97
CA ILE A 218 5.49 -4.69 11.63
C ILE A 218 5.07 -4.84 13.10
N LEU A 219 5.91 -4.35 14.00
CA LEU A 219 5.62 -4.30 15.43
C LEU A 219 5.40 -2.85 15.89
N ASP A 220 4.39 -2.66 16.73
CA ASP A 220 4.20 -1.45 17.53
C ASP A 220 4.16 -1.79 19.02
N PRO A 221 5.20 -1.47 19.81
CA PRO A 221 5.25 -1.79 21.24
C PRO A 221 4.42 -0.84 22.11
N PHE A 222 3.81 0.20 21.52
CA PHE A 222 2.98 1.21 22.17
C PHE A 222 1.74 1.49 21.30
N THR A 223 1.01 0.43 20.94
CA THR A 223 0.08 0.47 19.80
C THR A 223 -1.10 1.42 20.00
N GLY A 224 -1.52 1.70 21.24
CA GLY A 224 -2.64 2.57 21.54
C GLY A 224 -3.90 2.17 20.76
N SER A 225 -4.40 3.06 19.91
CA SER A 225 -5.54 2.79 19.03
C SER A 225 -5.19 2.06 17.71
N SER A 226 -3.96 1.58 17.56
CA SER A 226 -3.43 0.75 16.46
C SER A 226 -3.55 1.36 15.07
N THR A 227 -3.31 2.66 14.91
CA THR A 227 -3.22 3.26 13.56
C THR A 227 -2.12 2.58 12.73
N THR A 228 -0.99 2.22 13.34
CA THR A 228 0.10 1.45 12.70
C THR A 228 -0.43 0.15 12.11
N GLY A 229 -1.24 -0.59 12.86
CA GLY A 229 -1.78 -1.87 12.40
C GLY A 229 -2.81 -1.75 11.30
N LEU A 230 -3.68 -0.73 11.35
CA LEU A 230 -4.61 -0.45 10.26
C LEU A 230 -3.86 -0.11 8.97
N ALA A 231 -2.85 0.75 9.04
CA ALA A 231 -2.01 1.10 7.88
C ALA A 231 -1.23 -0.12 7.37
N ALA A 232 -0.71 -0.97 8.26
CA ALA A 232 0.02 -2.17 7.90
C ALA A 232 -0.87 -3.17 7.14
N CYS A 233 -2.02 -3.55 7.73
CA CYS A 233 -2.93 -4.49 7.11
C CYS A 233 -3.57 -3.94 5.84
N ALA A 234 -3.90 -2.64 5.81
CA ALA A 234 -4.36 -1.95 4.60
C ALA A 234 -3.33 -1.92 3.48
N ASN A 235 -2.07 -2.23 3.76
CA ASN A 235 -1.03 -2.35 2.75
C ASN A 235 -0.51 -3.80 2.61
N GLY A 236 -1.22 -4.81 3.13
CA GLY A 236 -0.80 -6.21 3.01
C GLY A 236 0.47 -6.57 3.79
N ARG A 237 0.69 -5.92 4.95
CA ARG A 237 1.73 -6.30 5.92
C ARG A 237 1.10 -7.02 7.11
N ARG A 238 1.92 -7.78 7.83
CA ARG A 238 1.54 -8.38 9.11
C ARG A 238 1.81 -7.40 10.24
N PHE A 239 0.94 -7.39 11.23
CA PHE A 239 0.98 -6.45 12.33
C PHE A 239 0.89 -7.14 13.69
N ILE A 240 1.74 -6.67 14.60
CA ILE A 240 1.75 -7.03 16.01
C ILE A 240 1.71 -5.73 16.82
N GLY A 241 0.67 -5.53 17.62
CA GLY A 241 0.53 -4.40 18.54
C GLY A 241 0.60 -4.84 20.00
N ILE A 242 1.28 -4.07 20.84
CA ILE A 242 1.36 -4.29 22.28
C ILE A 242 0.88 -3.02 22.99
N ASP A 243 -0.03 -3.17 23.96
CA ASP A 243 -0.41 -2.10 24.87
C ASP A 243 -0.72 -2.67 26.26
N VAL A 244 -0.62 -1.84 27.30
CA VAL A 244 -0.99 -2.21 28.67
C VAL A 244 -2.45 -1.90 28.96
N GLU A 245 -3.04 -0.93 28.25
CA GLU A 245 -4.39 -0.43 28.48
C GLU A 245 -5.43 -1.20 27.65
N GLU A 246 -6.17 -2.09 28.31
CA GLU A 246 -7.28 -2.82 27.71
C GLU A 246 -8.27 -1.94 26.91
N PRO A 247 -8.67 -0.74 27.41
CA PRO A 247 -9.61 0.11 26.67
C PRO A 247 -9.09 0.53 25.29
N TYR A 248 -7.78 0.71 25.13
CA TYR A 248 -7.17 1.08 23.85
C TYR A 248 -7.04 -0.12 22.91
N LEU A 249 -6.81 -1.32 23.45
CA LEU A 249 -6.86 -2.55 22.67
C LEU A 249 -8.28 -2.88 22.20
N ALA A 250 -9.28 -2.68 23.04
CA ALA A 250 -10.69 -2.82 22.65
C ALA A 250 -11.08 -1.80 21.57
N LEU A 251 -10.59 -0.56 21.65
CA LEU A 251 -10.76 0.45 20.59
C LEU A 251 -10.06 0.00 19.29
N SER A 252 -8.84 -0.50 19.38
CA SER A 252 -8.08 -1.03 18.24
C SER A 252 -8.82 -2.17 17.54
N GLN A 253 -9.33 -3.14 18.31
CA GLN A 253 -10.14 -4.24 17.81
C GLN A 253 -11.38 -3.73 17.06
N LYS A 254 -12.12 -2.77 17.62
CA LYS A 254 -13.30 -2.17 16.97
C LYS A 254 -12.93 -1.49 15.66
N ARG A 255 -11.86 -0.69 15.64
CA ARG A 255 -11.37 -0.02 14.43
C ARG A 255 -10.98 -1.03 13.35
N PHE A 256 -10.26 -2.10 13.71
CA PHE A 256 -9.87 -3.16 12.78
C PHE A 256 -11.09 -3.91 12.23
N GLN A 257 -12.04 -4.29 13.09
CA GLN A 257 -13.26 -4.98 12.67
C GLN A 257 -14.13 -4.12 11.76
N GLU A 258 -14.21 -2.80 11.98
CA GLU A 258 -14.90 -1.90 11.05
C GLU A 258 -14.15 -1.83 9.72
N TRP A 259 -12.84 -1.64 9.73
CA TRP A 259 -12.05 -1.62 8.50
C TRP A 259 -12.19 -2.94 7.72
N GLU A 260 -12.21 -4.07 8.43
CA GLU A 260 -12.46 -5.40 7.88
C GLU A 260 -13.89 -5.56 7.37
N LYS A 261 -14.89 -5.02 8.08
CA LYS A 261 -16.27 -4.98 7.60
C LYS A 261 -16.38 -4.08 6.38
N GLY A 262 -15.80 -2.87 6.35
CA GLY A 262 -15.78 -2.02 5.16
C GLY A 262 -15.18 -2.76 3.97
N SER A 263 -14.05 -3.43 4.15
CA SER A 263 -13.43 -4.26 3.11
C SER A 263 -14.19 -5.54 2.75
N ARG A 264 -15.14 -6.02 3.58
CA ARG A 264 -15.98 -7.21 3.33
C ARG A 264 -17.45 -6.90 2.98
N SER A 265 -17.96 -5.72 3.32
CA SER A 265 -19.38 -5.30 3.26
C SER A 265 -19.67 -4.37 2.10
N GLU A 266 -18.67 -3.99 1.30
CA GLU A 266 -18.85 -3.37 -0.02
C GLU A 266 -19.34 -4.37 -1.08
N GLY A 267 -20.22 -5.28 -0.65
CA GLY A 267 -21.18 -6.02 -1.48
C GLY A 267 -22.60 -5.44 -1.41
N SER A 268 -22.84 -4.32 -0.72
CA SER A 268 -24.14 -3.63 -0.68
C SER A 268 -24.01 -2.12 -0.94
N GLU A 269 -24.96 -1.60 -1.71
CA GLU A 269 -25.01 -0.28 -2.36
C GLU A 269 -24.81 0.93 -1.43
N VAL A 270 -23.89 1.84 -1.83
CA VAL A 270 -23.84 3.24 -1.39
C VAL A 270 -23.42 4.12 -2.58
N GLU A 271 -24.12 5.24 -2.74
CA GLU A 271 -23.99 6.26 -3.79
C GLU A 271 -22.59 6.91 -3.90
N THR A 272 -22.04 6.82 -5.12
CA THR A 272 -21.26 7.79 -5.93
C THR A 272 -20.67 9.03 -5.23
N THR A 273 -19.36 9.26 -5.17
CA THR A 273 -18.49 9.67 -6.29
C THR A 273 -17.05 9.81 -5.76
N LYS A 274 -16.15 8.87 -6.02
CA LYS A 274 -14.68 9.05 -5.92
C LYS A 274 -13.96 7.83 -6.52
N GLY A 275 -12.94 8.08 -7.34
CA GLY A 275 -12.14 7.02 -7.96
C GLY A 275 -11.42 6.15 -6.92
N ILE A 276 -11.45 4.83 -7.14
CA ILE A 276 -10.81 3.81 -6.31
C ILE A 276 -9.32 3.67 -6.67
N ALA A 277 -8.43 3.56 -5.68
CA ALA A 277 -6.98 3.39 -5.92
C ALA A 277 -6.65 1.98 -6.47
N ARG A 278 -5.52 1.83 -7.20
CA ARG A 278 -5.13 0.54 -7.82
C ARG A 278 -5.02 -0.61 -6.82
N PHE A 279 -4.40 -0.35 -5.67
CA PHE A 279 -4.23 -1.35 -4.63
C PHE A 279 -5.59 -1.80 -4.08
N GLU A 280 -6.45 -0.83 -3.76
CA GLU A 280 -7.81 -1.07 -3.26
C GLU A 280 -8.66 -1.82 -4.29
N ALA A 281 -8.62 -1.42 -5.57
CA ALA A 281 -9.27 -2.12 -6.65
C ALA A 281 -8.77 -3.57 -6.79
N THR A 282 -7.45 -3.79 -6.66
CA THR A 282 -6.85 -5.13 -6.71
C THR A 282 -7.39 -6.00 -5.55
N GLN A 283 -7.42 -5.46 -4.32
CA GLN A 283 -7.94 -6.18 -3.16
C GLN A 283 -9.43 -6.51 -3.27
N ARG A 284 -10.26 -5.55 -3.69
CA ARG A 284 -11.70 -5.77 -3.90
C ARG A 284 -11.96 -6.83 -4.98
N LEU A 285 -11.20 -6.80 -6.07
CA LEU A 285 -11.28 -7.82 -7.12
C LEU A 285 -10.81 -9.20 -6.64
N GLN A 286 -9.74 -9.26 -5.84
CA GLN A 286 -9.28 -10.50 -5.21
C GLN A 286 -10.35 -11.10 -4.29
N GLY A 287 -11.10 -10.26 -3.56
CA GLY A 287 -12.20 -10.68 -2.69
C GLY A 287 -13.40 -11.33 -3.40
N ILE A 288 -13.50 -11.20 -4.73
CA ILE A 288 -14.56 -11.86 -5.54
C ILE A 288 -14.03 -13.02 -6.41
N ILE A 289 -12.79 -13.46 -6.22
CA ILE A 289 -12.27 -14.69 -6.82
C ILE A 289 -13.18 -15.87 -6.42
N GLY A 290 -13.46 -16.75 -7.38
CA GLY A 290 -14.35 -17.90 -7.26
C GLY A 290 -15.82 -17.60 -7.61
N LYS A 291 -16.25 -16.32 -7.61
CA LYS A 291 -17.61 -15.93 -7.99
C LYS A 291 -17.81 -16.01 -9.50
N ASP A 292 -19.02 -16.36 -9.93
CA ASP A 292 -19.39 -16.33 -11.34
C ASP A 292 -19.77 -14.91 -11.76
N LEU A 293 -19.06 -14.37 -12.75
CA LEU A 293 -19.34 -13.04 -13.27
C LEU A 293 -20.72 -12.97 -13.94
N ARG A 294 -21.30 -14.09 -14.38
CA ARG A 294 -22.67 -14.13 -14.91
C ARG A 294 -23.70 -13.77 -13.85
N GLU A 295 -23.56 -14.32 -12.65
CA GLU A 295 -24.44 -14.03 -11.51
C GLU A 295 -24.32 -12.55 -11.10
N ILE A 296 -23.09 -12.04 -11.03
CA ILE A 296 -22.84 -10.62 -10.70
C ILE A 296 -23.41 -9.71 -11.82
N ALA A 297 -23.26 -10.10 -13.08
CA ALA A 297 -23.81 -9.35 -14.20
C ALA A 297 -25.34 -9.26 -14.13
N GLU A 298 -26.01 -10.37 -13.84
CA GLU A 298 -27.46 -10.42 -13.67
C GLU A 298 -27.92 -9.54 -12.51
N GLN A 299 -27.29 -9.67 -11.33
CA GLN A 299 -27.56 -8.84 -10.15
C GLN A 299 -27.39 -7.33 -10.43
N LYS A 300 -26.43 -6.96 -11.28
CA LYS A 300 -26.12 -5.56 -11.62
C LYS A 300 -26.77 -5.08 -12.93
N GLY A 301 -27.70 -5.85 -13.48
CA GLY A 301 -28.45 -5.52 -14.70
C GLY A 301 -27.58 -5.34 -15.95
N ILE A 302 -26.46 -6.05 -16.06
CA ILE A 302 -25.53 -5.94 -17.19
C ILE A 302 -25.95 -6.87 -18.32
N THR A 303 -26.16 -6.29 -19.50
CA THR A 303 -26.49 -7.05 -20.71
C THR A 303 -25.30 -7.86 -21.22
N VAL A 304 -25.39 -9.18 -21.12
CA VAL A 304 -24.37 -10.10 -21.67
C VAL A 304 -24.63 -10.42 -23.13
N PHE A 305 -25.89 -10.60 -23.53
CA PHE A 305 -26.28 -10.82 -24.93
C PHE A 305 -27.25 -9.72 -25.38
N LYS A 306 -26.98 -9.12 -26.54
CA LYS A 306 -27.88 -8.15 -27.20
C LYS A 306 -28.24 -8.70 -28.56
N ASN A 307 -29.53 -8.96 -28.80
CA ASN A 307 -30.06 -9.54 -30.05
C ASN A 307 -29.34 -10.83 -30.47
N GLY A 308 -29.12 -11.74 -29.51
CA GLY A 308 -28.41 -13.02 -29.75
C GLY A 308 -26.89 -12.90 -29.96
N LYS A 309 -26.32 -11.68 -29.95
CA LYS A 309 -24.86 -11.45 -30.06
C LYS A 309 -24.25 -11.16 -28.70
N LEU A 310 -23.12 -11.79 -28.41
CA LEU A 310 -22.37 -11.56 -27.17
C LEU A 310 -21.82 -10.13 -27.11
N ASN A 311 -22.10 -9.42 -26.02
CA ASN A 311 -21.51 -8.13 -25.72
C ASN A 311 -20.06 -8.31 -25.25
N LYS A 312 -19.08 -8.10 -26.13
CA LYS A 312 -17.66 -8.35 -25.83
C LYS A 312 -17.11 -7.64 -24.57
N GLY A 313 -17.73 -6.54 -24.12
CA GLY A 313 -17.31 -5.79 -22.94
C GLY A 313 -18.02 -6.19 -21.63
N TRP A 314 -18.97 -7.14 -21.66
CA TRP A 314 -19.86 -7.42 -20.53
C TRP A 314 -19.09 -7.74 -19.25
N ALA A 315 -18.12 -8.65 -19.32
CA ALA A 315 -17.41 -9.13 -18.14
C ALA A 315 -16.46 -8.08 -17.55
N GLY A 316 -15.87 -7.22 -18.39
CA GLY A 316 -15.08 -6.07 -17.92
C GLY A 316 -15.97 -5.09 -17.17
N LEU A 317 -17.12 -4.74 -17.75
CA LEU A 317 -18.11 -3.88 -17.12
C LEU A 317 -18.65 -4.49 -15.81
N THR A 318 -18.81 -5.81 -15.74
CA THR A 318 -19.19 -6.50 -14.49
C THR A 318 -18.18 -6.27 -13.38
N LEU A 319 -16.89 -6.39 -13.67
CA LEU A 319 -15.84 -6.13 -12.69
C LEU A 319 -15.78 -4.65 -12.30
N GLU A 320 -15.93 -3.73 -13.25
CA GLU A 320 -15.98 -2.28 -12.97
C GLU A 320 -17.18 -1.93 -12.08
N LYS A 321 -18.38 -2.46 -12.38
CA LYS A 321 -19.56 -2.30 -11.53
C LYS A 321 -19.42 -2.98 -10.17
N ALA A 322 -18.73 -4.12 -10.09
CA ALA A 322 -18.43 -4.77 -8.81
C ALA A 322 -17.50 -3.90 -7.94
N LEU A 323 -16.73 -3.01 -8.55
CA LEU A 323 -15.91 -2.01 -7.86
C LEU A 323 -16.65 -0.71 -7.55
N GLY A 324 -17.93 -0.59 -7.91
CA GLY A 324 -18.70 0.64 -7.71
C GLY A 324 -18.32 1.78 -8.67
N ILE A 325 -17.65 1.47 -9.79
CA ILE A 325 -17.29 2.46 -10.81
C ILE A 325 -18.47 2.61 -11.77
N GLU A 326 -19.16 3.75 -11.74
CA GLU A 326 -20.16 4.07 -12.77
C GLU A 326 -19.50 4.61 -14.04
N ASN A 327 -20.05 4.20 -15.19
CA ASN A 327 -19.64 4.58 -16.54
C ASN A 327 -19.38 6.10 -16.66
N SER A 328 -18.13 6.49 -16.48
CA SER A 328 -17.62 7.79 -16.86
C SER A 328 -16.21 7.56 -17.40
N ARG A 329 -15.96 8.09 -18.60
CA ARG A 329 -14.70 8.03 -19.32
C ARG A 329 -13.60 8.88 -18.66
N GLU A 330 -13.71 9.15 -17.36
CA GLU A 330 -12.77 9.94 -16.58
C GLU A 330 -12.19 9.04 -15.49
N GLN A 331 -11.11 8.35 -15.89
CA GLN A 331 -10.20 7.71 -14.95
C GLN A 331 -9.65 8.79 -13.99
N ALA A 332 -9.51 8.42 -12.72
CA ALA A 332 -9.07 9.28 -11.61
C ALA A 332 -7.94 10.26 -11.99
N SER A 333 -7.97 11.48 -11.40
CA SER A 333 -6.93 12.49 -11.60
C SER A 333 -5.54 11.92 -11.34
N ASP A 334 -4.65 12.15 -12.30
CA ASP A 334 -3.49 11.32 -12.62
C ASP A 334 -2.43 11.16 -11.52
N GLY A 335 -2.34 9.92 -11.04
CA GLY A 335 -1.27 9.33 -10.23
C GLY A 335 -1.70 7.99 -9.61
N ASP A 336 -3.00 7.87 -9.35
CA ASP A 336 -3.71 6.64 -8.93
C ASP A 336 -4.46 5.94 -10.08
N SER A 337 -4.29 6.39 -11.33
CA SER A 337 -5.01 5.83 -12.49
C SER A 337 -4.50 4.43 -12.83
N TRP A 338 -5.42 3.46 -12.87
CA TRP A 338 -5.15 2.06 -13.21
C TRP A 338 -6.04 1.60 -14.36
N GLU A 339 -5.65 0.50 -15.03
CA GLU A 339 -6.37 -0.05 -16.18
C GLU A 339 -6.70 -1.52 -15.93
N LEU A 340 -7.98 -1.87 -16.01
CA LEU A 340 -8.43 -3.25 -15.94
C LEU A 340 -8.12 -3.97 -17.25
N LYS A 341 -7.46 -5.11 -17.17
CA LYS A 341 -7.34 -6.07 -18.28
C LYS A 341 -7.99 -7.37 -17.87
N LEU A 342 -8.87 -7.87 -18.73
CA LEU A 342 -9.54 -9.14 -18.53
C LEU A 342 -9.09 -10.14 -19.59
N VAL A 343 -8.63 -11.31 -19.16
CA VAL A 343 -8.18 -12.39 -20.05
C VAL A 343 -9.02 -13.66 -19.84
N PRO A 344 -9.43 -14.34 -20.92
CA PRO A 344 -10.14 -15.61 -20.81
C PRO A 344 -9.16 -16.77 -20.59
N LEU A 345 -9.50 -17.65 -19.66
CA LEU A 345 -8.85 -18.93 -19.41
C LEU A 345 -9.68 -20.05 -20.03
N VAL A 346 -9.00 -21.02 -20.61
CA VAL A 346 -9.59 -22.27 -21.10
C VAL A 346 -8.93 -23.44 -20.39
N LYS A 347 -9.71 -24.49 -20.12
CA LYS A 347 -9.19 -25.71 -19.51
C LYS A 347 -8.64 -26.62 -20.60
N LYS A 348 -7.36 -26.97 -20.51
CA LYS A 348 -6.70 -27.97 -21.37
C LYS A 348 -6.07 -29.02 -20.46
N ASP A 349 -6.40 -30.29 -20.68
CA ASP A 349 -5.88 -31.42 -19.89
C ASP A 349 -6.04 -31.23 -18.37
N GLY A 350 -7.17 -30.66 -17.96
CA GLY A 350 -7.47 -30.39 -16.55
C GLY A 350 -6.90 -29.08 -15.99
N VAL A 351 -6.01 -28.40 -16.72
CA VAL A 351 -5.29 -27.21 -16.26
C VAL A 351 -5.78 -25.95 -16.99
N TYR A 352 -5.92 -24.84 -16.25
CA TYR A 352 -6.26 -23.56 -16.86
C TYR A 352 -5.06 -22.93 -17.56
N ARG A 353 -5.27 -22.49 -18.79
CA ARG A 353 -4.28 -21.75 -19.57
C ARG A 353 -4.91 -20.49 -20.18
N VAL A 354 -4.11 -19.44 -20.33
CA VAL A 354 -4.53 -18.19 -20.98
C VAL A 354 -4.82 -18.48 -22.45
N LYS A 355 -6.06 -18.20 -22.89
CA LYS A 355 -6.54 -18.56 -24.23
C LYS A 355 -5.82 -17.80 -25.34
N GLU A 356 -5.53 -16.52 -25.11
CA GLU A 356 -5.03 -15.61 -26.14
C GLU A 356 -4.12 -14.52 -25.58
N THR A 357 -3.36 -13.89 -26.47
CA THR A 357 -2.46 -12.78 -26.14
C THR A 357 -3.24 -11.54 -25.74
N MET A 358 -2.76 -10.80 -24.75
CA MET A 358 -3.44 -9.63 -24.21
C MET A 358 -2.89 -8.33 -24.79
N ALA A 359 -3.75 -7.50 -25.38
CA ALA A 359 -3.32 -6.20 -25.91
C ALA A 359 -2.90 -5.25 -24.78
N ILE A 360 -1.71 -4.66 -24.89
CA ILE A 360 -1.19 -3.67 -23.94
C ILE A 360 -1.45 -2.26 -24.46
N THR A 361 -0.81 -1.88 -25.56
CA THR A 361 -0.89 -0.53 -26.13
C THR A 361 -0.51 -0.47 -27.60
N MET A 362 -0.94 0.58 -28.32
CA MET A 362 -0.58 0.80 -29.72
C MET A 362 0.93 1.07 -29.88
N ILE A 363 1.50 0.64 -31.00
CA ILE A 363 2.87 0.98 -31.38
C ILE A 363 2.79 2.24 -32.23
N ASN A 364 3.30 3.35 -31.70
CA ASN A 364 3.59 4.54 -32.49
C ASN A 364 5.08 4.47 -32.90
N PRO A 365 5.40 4.29 -34.19
CA PRO A 365 6.78 4.14 -34.63
C PRO A 365 7.65 5.35 -34.26
N ASP A 366 7.12 6.56 -34.39
CA ASP A 366 7.88 7.79 -34.12
C ASP A 366 8.25 7.89 -32.63
N ASP A 367 7.31 7.56 -31.74
CA ASP A 367 7.56 7.51 -30.29
C ASP A 367 8.55 6.39 -29.92
N VAL A 368 8.38 5.20 -30.49
CA VAL A 368 9.23 4.05 -30.16
C VAL A 368 10.69 4.28 -30.56
N LEU A 369 10.94 4.96 -31.67
CA LEU A 369 12.30 5.26 -32.15
C LEU A 369 13.06 6.21 -31.23
N VAL A 370 12.38 7.15 -30.57
CA VAL A 370 13.04 8.20 -29.77
C VAL A 370 12.92 8.04 -28.26
N THR A 371 11.97 7.22 -27.78
CA THR A 371 11.64 7.13 -26.36
C THR A 371 12.23 5.86 -25.74
N PRO A 372 13.23 5.94 -24.81
CA PRO A 372 13.75 4.81 -24.04
C PRO A 372 12.64 3.97 -23.38
N PHE A 373 12.86 2.67 -23.24
CA PHE A 373 11.85 1.75 -22.67
C PHE A 373 11.24 2.27 -21.36
N GLU A 374 12.06 2.74 -20.41
CA GLU A 374 11.61 3.24 -19.09
C GLU A 374 10.75 4.51 -19.15
N LYS A 375 10.71 5.18 -20.29
CA LYS A 375 9.88 6.36 -20.57
C LYS A 375 8.75 6.06 -21.56
N SER A 376 8.72 4.85 -22.13
CA SER A 376 7.77 4.47 -23.17
C SER A 376 6.33 4.39 -22.65
N HIS A 377 5.37 4.61 -23.56
CA HIS A 377 3.96 4.41 -23.25
C HIS A 377 3.64 2.95 -22.86
N LEU A 378 4.39 1.99 -23.41
CA LEU A 378 4.32 0.58 -23.02
C LEU A 378 4.63 0.39 -21.53
N PHE A 379 5.77 0.92 -21.06
CA PHE A 379 6.20 0.81 -19.67
C PHE A 379 5.22 1.51 -18.72
N ALA A 380 4.73 2.69 -19.10
CA ALA A 380 3.71 3.41 -18.34
C ALA A 380 2.41 2.61 -18.22
N LYS A 381 1.94 2.01 -19.33
CA LYS A 381 0.71 1.20 -19.36
C LYS A 381 0.84 -0.05 -18.50
N MET A 382 1.93 -0.81 -18.60
CA MET A 382 2.13 -2.04 -17.82
C MET A 382 2.11 -1.79 -16.31
N LYS A 383 2.69 -0.68 -15.83
CA LYS A 383 2.67 -0.30 -14.40
C LYS A 383 1.30 0.04 -13.84
N LYS A 384 0.32 0.35 -14.70
CA LYS A 384 -1.04 0.73 -14.29
C LYS A 384 -2.01 -0.46 -14.33
N MET A 385 -1.61 -1.63 -14.83
CA MET A 385 -2.55 -2.73 -15.09
C MET A 385 -2.92 -3.52 -13.84
N ILE A 386 -4.21 -3.82 -13.72
CA ILE A 386 -4.74 -4.93 -12.93
C ILE A 386 -5.21 -5.98 -13.93
N ILE A 387 -4.68 -7.19 -13.86
CA ILE A 387 -5.03 -8.29 -14.76
C ILE A 387 -5.93 -9.25 -14.00
N CYS A 388 -7.13 -9.44 -14.54
CA CYS A 388 -8.11 -10.40 -14.09
C CYS A 388 -8.21 -11.54 -15.10
N ALA A 389 -8.30 -12.78 -14.63
CA ALA A 389 -8.46 -13.94 -15.47
C ALA A 389 -9.73 -14.68 -15.08
N ARG A 390 -10.58 -14.93 -16.07
CA ARG A 390 -11.86 -15.62 -15.89
C ARG A 390 -11.90 -16.92 -16.66
N GLU A 391 -12.59 -17.91 -16.13
CA GLU A 391 -12.97 -19.09 -16.89
C GLU A 391 -13.86 -18.71 -18.07
N ARG A 392 -13.62 -19.33 -19.22
CA ARG A 392 -14.54 -19.34 -20.36
C ARG A 392 -14.84 -20.78 -20.72
N VAL A 393 -16.05 -21.21 -20.42
CA VAL A 393 -16.53 -22.58 -20.67
C VAL A 393 -16.97 -22.76 -22.12
N ASP A 394 -17.84 -21.88 -22.62
CA ASP A 394 -18.41 -21.96 -23.96
C ASP A 394 -18.71 -20.57 -24.54
N ASP A 395 -19.18 -20.53 -25.80
CA ASP A 395 -19.56 -19.29 -26.48
C ASP A 395 -20.90 -18.72 -26.00
N ARG A 396 -21.66 -19.50 -25.22
CA ARG A 396 -22.91 -19.08 -24.59
C ARG A 396 -22.67 -18.43 -23.22
N GLU A 397 -21.41 -18.39 -22.76
CA GLU A 397 -21.03 -17.90 -21.44
C GLU A 397 -21.87 -18.55 -20.34
N SER A 398 -22.05 -19.88 -20.39
CA SER A 398 -22.83 -20.64 -19.40
C SER A 398 -22.29 -20.48 -17.97
N SER A 399 -20.98 -20.30 -17.83
CA SER A 399 -20.31 -19.90 -16.59
C SER A 399 -19.06 -19.07 -16.92
N SER A 400 -18.73 -18.14 -16.02
CA SER A 400 -17.61 -17.20 -16.18
C SER A 400 -16.99 -16.86 -14.83
N LYS A 401 -16.42 -17.85 -14.15
CA LYS A 401 -15.80 -17.67 -12.83
C LYS A 401 -14.55 -16.81 -12.89
N LEU A 402 -14.42 -15.82 -12.01
CA LEU A 402 -13.16 -15.13 -11.81
C LEU A 402 -12.18 -16.04 -11.05
N LEU A 403 -11.02 -16.31 -11.61
CA LEU A 403 -10.08 -17.29 -11.05
C LEU A 403 -8.79 -16.66 -10.53
N TYR A 404 -8.28 -15.64 -11.21
CA TYR A 404 -7.03 -14.98 -10.82
C TYR A 404 -7.18 -13.47 -10.95
N VAL A 405 -6.60 -12.75 -9.99
CA VAL A 405 -6.48 -11.30 -10.02
C VAL A 405 -5.09 -10.96 -9.53
N ASN A 406 -4.31 -10.31 -10.38
CA ASN A 406 -3.01 -9.81 -9.98
C ASN A 406 -2.68 -8.49 -10.65
N SER A 407 -1.91 -7.66 -9.96
CA SER A 407 -1.25 -6.50 -10.53
C SER A 407 0.13 -6.90 -11.04
N PHE A 408 0.63 -6.19 -12.05
CA PHE A 408 2.04 -6.29 -12.39
C PHE A 408 2.87 -5.54 -11.33
N ASP A 409 3.18 -6.21 -10.22
CA ASP A 409 3.98 -5.66 -9.11
C ASP A 409 5.29 -6.47 -8.89
N ILE A 410 6.37 -5.72 -8.71
CA ILE A 410 7.75 -6.04 -9.13
C ILE A 410 8.55 -6.78 -8.03
N GLY A 411 7.87 -7.59 -7.21
CA GLY A 411 8.45 -8.08 -5.95
C GLY A 411 9.40 -9.27 -6.03
N SER A 412 9.17 -10.23 -6.92
CA SER A 412 9.80 -11.57 -6.79
C SER A 412 10.61 -12.05 -7.99
N THR A 413 10.53 -11.41 -9.16
CA THR A 413 11.18 -11.88 -10.40
C THR A 413 11.43 -10.70 -11.36
N ASN A 414 12.68 -10.43 -11.74
CA ASN A 414 13.05 -9.25 -12.56
C ASN A 414 12.71 -9.45 -14.06
N HIS A 415 11.42 -9.46 -14.41
CA HIS A 415 10.95 -9.64 -15.79
C HIS A 415 11.15 -8.42 -16.70
N TRP A 416 11.44 -7.24 -16.13
CA TRP A 416 11.64 -6.02 -16.91
C TRP A 416 12.82 -6.10 -17.87
N GLY A 417 13.85 -6.90 -17.56
CA GLY A 417 14.97 -7.13 -18.47
C GLY A 417 14.50 -7.66 -19.82
N GLN A 418 13.70 -8.74 -19.80
CA GLN A 418 13.18 -9.34 -21.02
C GLN A 418 12.16 -8.45 -21.74
N VAL A 419 11.28 -7.76 -21.00
CA VAL A 419 10.31 -6.83 -21.62
C VAL A 419 11.05 -5.68 -22.32
N ARG A 420 12.15 -5.19 -21.74
CA ARG A 420 13.02 -4.21 -22.38
C ARG A 420 13.64 -4.78 -23.65
N GLU A 421 14.23 -5.96 -23.60
CA GLU A 421 14.81 -6.62 -24.79
C GLU A 421 13.80 -6.77 -25.93
N ASP A 422 12.57 -7.17 -25.61
CA ASP A 422 11.51 -7.30 -26.61
C ASP A 422 11.09 -5.95 -27.21
N TYR A 423 11.04 -4.90 -26.38
CA TYR A 423 10.75 -3.54 -26.82
C TYR A 423 11.86 -3.00 -27.73
N GLU A 424 13.13 -3.19 -27.35
CA GLU A 424 14.29 -2.79 -28.14
C GLU A 424 14.38 -3.58 -29.45
N LEU A 425 14.01 -4.87 -29.45
CA LEU A 425 13.88 -5.66 -30.67
C LEU A 425 12.87 -5.04 -31.65
N VAL A 426 11.72 -4.56 -31.14
CA VAL A 426 10.73 -3.83 -31.94
C VAL A 426 11.31 -2.51 -32.44
N ARG A 427 11.94 -1.70 -31.57
CA ARG A 427 12.58 -0.44 -31.97
C ARG A 427 13.61 -0.64 -33.09
N ASN A 428 14.57 -1.54 -32.88
CA ASN A 428 15.64 -1.82 -33.84
C ASN A 428 15.10 -2.33 -35.17
N THR A 429 14.01 -3.09 -35.14
CA THR A 429 13.36 -3.56 -36.38
C THR A 429 12.70 -2.42 -37.15
N ILE A 430 12.03 -1.50 -36.46
CA ILE A 430 11.46 -0.29 -37.08
C ILE A 430 12.58 0.55 -37.69
N GLU A 431 13.67 0.75 -36.95
CA GLU A 431 14.82 1.56 -37.37
C GLU A 431 15.54 0.98 -38.60
N THR A 432 15.78 -0.33 -38.63
CA THR A 432 16.61 -0.97 -39.66
C THR A 432 15.84 -1.53 -40.85
N LYS A 433 14.58 -1.94 -40.65
CA LYS A 433 13.77 -2.67 -41.65
C LYS A 433 12.40 -2.02 -41.92
N GLY A 434 12.07 -0.95 -41.20
CA GLY A 434 10.78 -0.27 -41.31
C GLY A 434 9.64 -0.94 -40.52
N PHE A 435 8.58 -0.18 -40.29
CA PHE A 435 7.45 -0.59 -39.45
C PHE A 435 6.68 -1.82 -39.96
N ASP A 436 6.60 -1.99 -41.29
CA ASP A 436 5.91 -3.12 -41.91
C ASP A 436 6.65 -4.47 -41.68
N ALA A 437 7.92 -4.43 -41.29
CA ALA A 437 8.71 -5.62 -40.93
C ALA A 437 8.34 -6.21 -39.56
N LEU A 438 7.49 -5.55 -38.76
CA LEU A 438 7.05 -6.07 -37.46
C LEU A 438 6.15 -7.30 -37.60
N THR A 439 6.54 -8.39 -36.94
CA THR A 439 5.83 -9.67 -36.97
C THR A 439 5.47 -10.18 -35.58
N GLY A 440 4.35 -10.89 -35.47
CA GLY A 440 3.93 -11.55 -34.22
C GLY A 440 4.81 -12.72 -33.78
N ARG A 441 5.96 -12.97 -34.43
CA ARG A 441 6.96 -13.94 -33.96
C ARG A 441 8.01 -13.30 -33.07
N MET A 442 8.09 -11.97 -33.03
CA MET A 442 9.08 -11.22 -32.27
C MET A 442 8.81 -11.25 -30.77
N GLY A 443 9.87 -11.13 -29.98
CA GLY A 443 9.87 -10.98 -28.52
C GLY A 443 9.40 -12.21 -27.74
N LYS A 444 9.83 -12.33 -26.48
CA LYS A 444 9.60 -13.48 -25.61
C LYS A 444 8.45 -13.30 -24.63
N PHE A 445 8.21 -12.09 -24.15
CA PHE A 445 7.13 -11.72 -23.23
C PHE A 445 6.11 -10.81 -23.91
N ILE A 446 6.57 -9.86 -24.71
CA ILE A 446 5.71 -8.99 -25.52
C ILE A 446 6.01 -9.15 -27.00
N GLN A 447 5.02 -8.87 -27.84
CA GLN A 447 5.13 -9.01 -29.30
C GLN A 447 4.28 -7.96 -30.03
N PRO A 448 4.68 -7.53 -31.23
CA PRO A 448 3.83 -6.70 -32.08
C PRO A 448 2.78 -7.56 -32.79
N ARG A 449 1.50 -7.17 -32.71
CA ARG A 449 0.43 -7.76 -33.54
C ARG A 449 -0.46 -6.71 -34.18
N THR A 450 -1.11 -7.08 -35.28
CA THR A 450 -2.13 -6.26 -35.95
C THR A 450 -3.36 -6.13 -35.07
N LYS A 451 -3.90 -4.91 -34.94
CA LYS A 451 -5.16 -4.67 -34.24
C LYS A 451 -6.30 -4.49 -35.26
N GLY A 452 -7.32 -5.35 -35.18
CA GLY A 452 -8.51 -5.30 -36.04
C GLY A 452 -8.70 -6.52 -36.94
N SER A 453 -9.89 -6.65 -37.55
CA SER A 453 -10.18 -7.66 -38.58
C SER A 453 -9.18 -7.48 -39.72
N GLY A 454 -8.44 -8.55 -40.07
CA GLY A 454 -7.31 -8.54 -40.99
C GLY A 454 -7.66 -8.22 -42.45
N HIS A 455 -8.23 -7.05 -42.70
CA HIS A 455 -8.52 -6.46 -43.99
C HIS A 455 -7.86 -5.07 -43.99
N GLY A 456 -6.59 -5.00 -44.42
CA GLY A 456 -5.91 -3.74 -44.77
C GLY A 456 -5.44 -2.81 -43.64
N SER A 457 -5.74 -3.06 -42.36
CA SER A 457 -5.25 -2.22 -41.25
C SER A 457 -3.73 -2.38 -41.04
N LYS A 458 -2.97 -1.30 -41.23
CA LYS A 458 -1.51 -1.24 -40.95
C LYS A 458 -1.18 -1.07 -39.46
N THR A 459 -2.17 -0.89 -38.59
CA THR A 459 -1.90 -0.55 -37.19
C THR A 459 -1.41 -1.75 -36.36
N ARG A 460 -0.32 -1.56 -35.62
CA ARG A 460 0.27 -2.57 -34.72
C ARG A 460 0.13 -2.14 -33.25
N ALA A 461 0.02 -3.11 -32.36
CA ALA A 461 0.03 -2.91 -30.91
C ALA A 461 1.00 -3.91 -30.26
N PHE A 462 1.55 -3.53 -29.10
CA PHE A 462 2.22 -4.44 -28.19
C PHE A 462 1.18 -5.33 -27.52
N TYR A 463 1.41 -6.64 -27.58
CA TYR A 463 0.62 -7.66 -26.88
C TYR A 463 1.52 -8.42 -25.91
N ALA A 464 1.03 -8.72 -24.71
CA ALA A 464 1.62 -9.72 -23.83
C ALA A 464 1.31 -11.13 -24.37
N ARG A 465 2.32 -12.00 -24.39
CA ARG A 465 2.14 -13.42 -24.71
C ARG A 465 1.36 -14.14 -23.60
N ALA A 466 0.65 -15.20 -23.96
CA ALA A 466 -0.17 -15.97 -23.03
C ALA A 466 0.65 -16.45 -21.82
N SER A 467 1.83 -17.03 -22.06
CA SER A 467 2.76 -17.48 -21.01
C SER A 467 3.23 -16.35 -20.09
N PHE A 468 3.44 -15.15 -20.65
CA PHE A 468 3.79 -13.99 -19.83
C PHE A 468 2.60 -13.52 -19.00
N VAL A 469 1.38 -13.56 -19.53
CA VAL A 469 0.18 -13.24 -18.74
C VAL A 469 -0.03 -14.25 -17.60
N GLU A 470 0.16 -15.55 -17.85
CA GLU A 470 0.11 -16.61 -16.83
C GLU A 470 1.10 -16.33 -15.69
N MET A 471 2.33 -15.97 -16.05
CA MET A 471 3.37 -15.57 -15.12
C MET A 471 2.99 -14.34 -14.29
N ILE A 472 2.37 -13.31 -14.89
CA ILE A 472 1.88 -12.14 -14.14
C ILE A 472 0.78 -12.54 -13.16
N LEU A 473 -0.10 -13.44 -13.57
CA LEU A 473 -1.19 -13.94 -12.74
C LEU A 473 -0.74 -14.91 -11.64
N GLY A 474 0.55 -15.27 -11.58
CA GLY A 474 1.08 -16.26 -10.64
C GLY A 474 0.51 -17.66 -10.88
N MET A 475 0.13 -17.97 -12.12
CA MET A 475 -0.30 -19.31 -12.51
C MET A 475 0.95 -20.19 -12.55
N ASN A 476 1.13 -21.04 -11.53
CA ASN A 476 2.23 -22.02 -11.52
C ASN A 476 2.02 -23.03 -12.66
N ASP A 477 3.11 -23.40 -13.33
CA ASP A 477 3.13 -24.41 -14.40
C ASP A 477 2.79 -25.82 -13.89
#